data_AF-A0A3S5J7U2-F1
#
_entry.id   AF-A0A3S5J7U2-F1
#
_cell.length_a   1.000
_cell.length_b   1.000
_cell.length_c   1.000
_cell.angle_alpha   90.00
_cell.angle_beta   90.00
_cell.angle_gamma   90.00
#
_symmetry.space_group_name_H-M   'P 1'
#
loop_
_entity.id
_entity.type
_entity.pdbx_description
1 polymer ?
#
loop_
_entity_poly.entity_id
_entity_poly.type
_entity_poly.pdbx_seq_one_letter_code
_entity_poly.pdbx_strand_id
1 'polypeptide(L)'
;MRLVITLLLASMLAGCSGTYERMAAWIGTSKGAVLTAFDRWPDATGRDALGNWMSWSRQEDGGCSDRFTFHDDRVVGYASDCGIWGGFSAPKAPVSRPKE
;
A
#
# COMPACT_ATOMS: atom_id res chain seq x y z
N MET A 1 10.19 -39.97 -1.87
CA MET A 1 8.92 -39.52 -1.23
C MET A 1 9.10 -38.49 -0.11
N ARG A 2 10.19 -38.49 0.67
CA ARG A 2 10.48 -37.45 1.69
C ARG A 2 10.90 -36.08 1.14
N LEU A 3 11.56 -36.03 -0.02
CA LEU A 3 12.07 -34.80 -0.65
C LEU A 3 10.99 -33.88 -1.26
N VAL A 4 9.84 -34.44 -1.63
CA VAL A 4 8.73 -33.67 -2.23
C VAL A 4 7.94 -32.91 -1.16
N ILE A 5 7.87 -33.48 0.05
CA ILE A 5 7.16 -32.88 1.19
C ILE A 5 7.93 -31.67 1.73
N THR A 6 9.26 -31.71 1.73
CA THR A 6 10.09 -30.56 2.12
C THR A 6 10.01 -29.41 1.11
N LEU A 7 9.85 -29.68 -0.19
CA LEU A 7 9.67 -28.61 -1.18
C LEU A 7 8.30 -27.91 -1.04
N LEU A 8 7.24 -28.64 -0.68
CA LEU A 8 5.91 -28.06 -0.47
C LEU A 8 5.81 -27.17 0.78
N LEU A 9 6.57 -27.49 1.83
CA LEU A 9 6.68 -26.61 3.01
C LEU A 9 7.46 -25.33 2.70
N ALA A 10 8.44 -25.37 1.79
CA ALA A 10 9.19 -24.18 1.37
C ALA A 10 8.33 -23.21 0.55
N SER A 11 7.37 -23.70 -0.23
CA SER A 11 6.40 -22.84 -0.94
C SER A 11 5.38 -22.15 -0.04
N MET A 12 5.19 -22.60 1.21
CA MET A 12 4.37 -21.89 2.21
C MET A 12 5.12 -20.72 2.86
N LEU A 13 6.43 -20.58 2.63
CA LEU A 13 7.18 -19.35 2.92
C LEU A 13 6.99 -18.28 1.82
N ALA A 14 6.16 -18.53 0.79
CA ALA A 14 5.71 -17.51 -0.16
C ALA A 14 4.67 -16.53 0.44
N GLY A 15 4.65 -16.39 1.76
CA GLY A 15 3.79 -15.48 2.50
C GLY A 15 4.48 -14.19 2.93
N CYS A 16 5.66 -13.85 2.39
CA CYS A 16 6.37 -12.64 2.79
C CYS A 16 5.80 -11.38 2.10
N SER A 17 5.30 -10.47 2.92
CA SER A 17 4.95 -9.06 2.66
C SER A 17 3.69 -8.79 1.83
N GLY A 18 3.00 -7.72 2.17
CA GLY A 18 1.72 -7.30 1.67
C GLY A 18 1.80 -7.23 0.17
N THR A 19 0.80 -7.78 -0.52
CA THR A 19 0.93 -8.10 -1.94
C THR A 19 1.42 -6.88 -2.72
N TYR A 20 2.62 -6.95 -3.31
CA TYR A 20 3.19 -5.91 -4.15
C TYR A 20 2.17 -5.36 -5.16
N GLU A 21 1.28 -6.22 -5.67
CA GLU A 21 0.17 -5.87 -6.54
C GLU A 21 -0.75 -4.78 -5.97
N ARG A 22 -1.08 -4.84 -4.68
CA ARG A 22 -1.88 -3.81 -4.01
C ARG A 22 -1.13 -2.49 -3.88
N MET A 23 0.17 -2.55 -3.63
CA MET A 23 0.98 -1.34 -3.60
C MET A 23 1.13 -0.73 -5.00
N ALA A 24 1.36 -1.57 -6.00
CA ALA A 24 1.47 -1.18 -7.40
C ALA A 24 0.16 -0.59 -7.95
N ALA A 25 -1.00 -1.08 -7.49
CA ALA A 25 -2.30 -0.56 -7.90
C ALA A 25 -2.50 0.93 -7.58
N TRP A 26 -1.79 1.47 -6.58
CA TRP A 26 -1.87 2.88 -6.22
C TRP A 26 -1.02 3.78 -7.12
N ILE A 27 0.05 3.26 -7.73
CA ILE A 27 0.98 4.06 -8.53
C ILE A 27 0.24 4.72 -9.70
N GLY A 28 0.47 6.03 -9.89
CA GLY A 28 -0.18 6.83 -10.94
C GLY A 28 -1.62 7.28 -10.61
N THR A 29 -2.21 6.82 -9.51
CA THR A 29 -3.49 7.32 -9.02
C THR A 29 -3.38 8.79 -8.67
N SER A 30 -4.45 9.57 -8.87
CA SER A 30 -4.43 11.00 -8.52
C SER A 30 -4.52 11.19 -7.02
N LYS A 31 -3.93 12.28 -6.51
CA LYS A 31 -4.07 12.71 -5.13
C LYS A 31 -5.52 12.82 -4.68
N GLY A 32 -6.39 13.35 -5.55
CA GLY A 32 -7.84 13.42 -5.28
C GLY A 32 -8.47 12.04 -5.06
N ALA A 33 -8.08 11.05 -5.87
CA ALA A 33 -8.62 9.70 -5.73
C ALA A 33 -8.11 9.01 -4.45
N VAL A 34 -6.88 9.29 -4.00
CA VAL A 34 -6.40 8.86 -2.67
C VAL A 34 -7.25 9.47 -1.55
N LEU A 35 -7.51 10.78 -1.60
CA LEU A 35 -8.36 11.45 -0.61
C LEU A 35 -9.77 10.88 -0.57
N THR A 36 -10.37 10.61 -1.73
CA THR A 36 -11.69 9.96 -1.83
C THR A 36 -11.68 8.54 -1.25
N ALA A 37 -10.61 7.78 -1.46
CA ALA A 37 -10.54 6.40 -0.99
C ALA A 37 -10.42 6.28 0.54
N PHE A 38 -9.82 7.26 1.20
CA PHE A 38 -9.76 7.31 2.66
C PHE A 38 -10.97 8.00 3.30
N ASP A 39 -11.70 8.81 2.52
CA ASP A 39 -12.87 9.61 2.94
C ASP A 39 -12.61 10.44 4.21
N ARG A 40 -11.34 10.78 4.45
CA ARG A 40 -10.90 11.60 5.59
C ARG A 40 -9.58 12.30 5.28
N TRP A 41 -9.34 13.40 5.98
CA TRP A 41 -8.06 14.11 5.89
C TRP A 41 -6.91 13.26 6.43
N PRO A 42 -5.70 13.39 5.84
CA PRO A 42 -4.50 12.74 6.36
C PRO A 42 -4.16 13.24 7.75
N ASP A 43 -3.65 12.33 8.58
CA ASP A 43 -3.20 12.63 9.94
C ASP A 43 -1.88 13.40 9.94
N ALA A 44 -1.05 13.19 8.91
CA ALA A 44 0.19 13.92 8.71
C ALA A 44 0.47 14.19 7.23
N THR A 45 1.12 15.32 6.96
CA THR A 45 1.59 15.68 5.62
C THR A 45 2.99 16.28 5.70
N GLY A 46 3.73 16.22 4.61
CA GLY A 46 5.03 16.86 4.54
C GLY A 46 5.67 16.79 3.16
N ARG A 47 6.96 17.10 3.10
CA ARG A 47 7.77 17.01 1.89
C ARG A 47 9.12 16.38 2.21
N ASP A 48 9.56 15.46 1.38
CA ASP A 48 10.90 14.86 1.42
C ASP A 48 11.53 14.86 0.01
N ALA A 49 12.67 14.18 -0.15
CA ALA A 49 13.39 14.12 -1.42
C ALA A 49 12.59 13.44 -2.56
N LEU A 50 11.57 12.65 -2.24
CA LEU A 50 10.72 11.94 -3.19
C LEU A 50 9.47 12.75 -3.57
N GLY A 51 9.16 13.82 -2.85
CA GLY A 51 8.06 14.74 -3.14
C GLY A 51 7.20 15.07 -1.93
N ASN A 52 5.96 15.48 -2.19
CA ASN A 52 4.99 15.71 -1.11
C ASN A 52 4.48 14.36 -0.64
N TRP A 53 4.25 14.19 0.66
CA TRP A 53 3.70 12.96 1.22
C TRP A 53 2.52 13.23 2.14
N MET A 54 1.65 12.22 2.26
CA MET A 54 0.50 12.19 3.16
C MET A 54 0.45 10.85 3.88
N SER A 55 0.04 10.85 5.14
CA SER A 55 -0.05 9.66 5.97
C SER A 55 -1.37 9.58 6.71
N TRP A 56 -1.90 8.36 6.84
CA TRP A 56 -3.10 8.03 7.59
C TRP A 56 -2.79 6.92 8.60
N SER A 57 -2.94 7.19 9.88
CA SER A 57 -2.84 6.22 10.97
C SER A 57 -4.16 5.46 11.15
N ARG A 58 -4.11 4.14 11.32
CA ARG A 58 -5.26 3.29 11.59
C ARG A 58 -5.13 2.64 12.96
N GLN A 59 -6.12 2.89 13.81
CA GLN A 59 -6.15 2.36 15.18
C GLN A 59 -6.76 0.96 15.27
N GLU A 60 -7.58 0.55 14.29
CA GLU A 60 -8.31 -0.73 14.32
C GLU A 60 -7.43 -1.98 14.13
N ASP A 61 -6.20 -1.82 13.62
CA ASP A 61 -5.26 -2.92 13.28
C ASP A 61 -4.03 -2.99 14.23
N GLY A 62 -4.15 -2.51 15.47
CA GLY A 62 -3.03 -2.51 16.43
C GLY A 62 -2.07 -1.32 16.28
N GLY A 63 -2.50 -0.26 15.58
CA GLY A 63 -1.72 0.95 15.34
C GLY A 63 -0.79 0.78 14.14
N CYS A 64 -1.31 1.08 12.96
CA CYS A 64 -0.55 1.07 11.71
C CYS A 64 -0.77 2.38 10.94
N SER A 65 -0.12 2.55 9.80
CA SER A 65 -0.13 3.73 8.97
C SER A 65 0.01 3.39 7.48
N ASP A 66 -0.65 4.21 6.66
CA ASP A 66 -0.56 4.20 5.22
C ASP A 66 0.05 5.53 4.76
N ARG A 67 1.19 5.49 4.07
CA ARG A 67 1.90 6.66 3.56
C ARG A 67 1.91 6.66 2.02
N PHE A 68 1.50 7.79 1.45
CA PHE A 68 1.55 8.07 0.01
C PHE A 68 2.53 9.19 -0.28
N THR A 69 3.34 9.02 -1.32
CA THR A 69 4.23 10.05 -1.87
C THR A 69 3.73 10.46 -3.25
N PHE A 70 3.75 11.76 -3.51
CA PHE A 70 3.17 12.39 -4.69
C PHE A 70 4.20 13.24 -5.46
N HIS A 71 4.15 13.12 -6.78
CA HIS A 71 4.77 14.02 -7.74
C HIS A 71 3.71 14.42 -8.78
N ASP A 72 3.58 15.72 -9.09
CA ASP A 72 2.56 16.25 -10.02
C ASP A 72 1.13 15.72 -9.78
N ASP A 73 0.69 15.72 -8.51
CA ASP A 73 -0.60 15.19 -8.06
C ASP A 73 -0.86 13.70 -8.39
N ARG A 74 0.20 12.93 -8.63
CA ARG A 74 0.16 11.50 -8.90
C ARG A 74 0.97 10.73 -7.86
N VAL A 75 0.45 9.58 -7.45
CA VAL A 75 1.16 8.68 -6.54
C VAL A 75 2.40 8.12 -7.24
N VAL A 76 3.57 8.38 -6.66
CA VAL A 76 4.86 7.82 -7.09
C VAL A 76 5.43 6.83 -6.08
N GLY A 77 4.89 6.80 -4.87
CA GLY A 77 5.24 5.84 -3.84
C GLY A 77 4.08 5.59 -2.89
N TYR A 78 3.95 4.35 -2.43
CA TYR A 78 3.01 3.96 -1.40
C TYR A 78 3.66 2.92 -0.49
N ALA A 79 3.51 3.11 0.81
CA ALA A 79 4.00 2.21 1.85
C ALA A 79 2.92 2.04 2.92
N SER A 80 2.75 0.81 3.40
CA SER A 80 1.81 0.48 4.46
C SER A 80 2.49 -0.47 5.44
N ASP A 81 2.32 -0.24 6.72
CA ASP A 81 2.67 -1.22 7.76
C ASP A 81 1.42 -1.91 8.34
N CYS A 82 0.26 -1.75 7.68
CA CYS A 82 -1.01 -2.32 8.13
C CYS A 82 -1.19 -3.81 7.78
N GLY A 83 -1.53 -4.60 8.80
CA GLY A 83 -1.71 -6.06 8.78
C GLY A 83 -0.40 -6.85 8.97
N ILE A 84 -0.49 -8.18 9.13
CA ILE A 84 0.67 -9.07 9.41
C ILE A 84 1.81 -8.96 8.38
N TRP A 85 1.53 -8.40 7.20
CA TRP A 85 2.48 -8.28 6.11
C TRP A 85 2.59 -6.87 5.50
N GLY A 86 1.94 -5.81 6.02
CA GLY A 86 2.11 -4.45 5.46
C GLY A 86 1.42 -4.21 4.11
N GLY A 87 0.24 -4.79 3.90
CA GLY A 87 -0.51 -4.59 2.65
C GLY A 87 -1.76 -5.48 2.50
N PHE A 88 -1.96 -6.41 3.42
CA PHE A 88 -3.24 -7.11 3.54
C PHE A 88 -4.38 -6.18 3.98
N SER A 89 -4.05 -5.17 4.79
CA SER A 89 -5.02 -4.15 5.19
C SER A 89 -5.00 -2.93 4.28
N ALA A 90 -4.08 -2.82 3.31
CA ALA A 90 -4.00 -1.67 2.40
C ALA A 90 -5.37 -1.35 1.81
N PRO A 91 -5.80 -0.06 1.80
CA PRO A 91 -7.03 0.31 1.14
C PRO A 91 -6.97 -0.04 -0.34
N LYS A 92 -8.14 -0.31 -0.91
CA LYS A 92 -8.24 -0.60 -2.34
C LYS A 92 -8.03 0.68 -3.12
N ALA A 93 -7.10 0.66 -4.07
CA ALA A 93 -6.94 1.74 -5.02
C ALA A 93 -8.28 1.97 -5.75
N PRO A 94 -8.73 3.22 -5.89
CA PRO A 94 -9.85 3.53 -6.75
C PRO A 94 -9.50 3.12 -8.17
N VAL A 95 -10.50 2.62 -8.92
CA VAL A 95 -10.30 2.17 -10.29
C VAL A 95 -9.77 3.34 -11.11
N SER A 96 -8.48 3.30 -11.46
CA SER A 96 -7.94 4.19 -12.47
C SER A 96 -8.51 3.73 -13.80
N ARG A 97 -9.20 4.64 -14.51
CA ARG A 97 -9.48 4.38 -15.92
C ARG A 97 -8.13 4.16 -16.61
N PRO A 98 -7.98 3.11 -17.44
CA PRO A 98 -6.75 2.90 -18.18
C PRO A 98 -6.37 4.19 -18.91
N LYS A 99 -5.09 4.58 -18.83
CA LYS A 99 -4.55 5.55 -19.78
C LYS A 99 -4.49 4.81 -21.12
N GLU A 100 -5.39 5.18 -22.03
CA GLU A 100 -5.24 4.91 -23.46
C GLU A 100 -3.96 5.56 -24.01
#